data_AF-A0A6C0I413-F1
#
_entry.id   AF-A0A6C0I413-F1
#
_cell.length_a   1.000
_cell.length_b   1.000
_cell.length_c   1.000
_cell.angle_alpha   90.00
_cell.angle_beta   90.00
_cell.angle_gamma   90.00
#
_symmetry.space_group_name_H-M   'P 1'
#
loop_
_entity.id
_entity.type
_entity.pdbx_description
1 polymer ?
#
loop_
_entity_poly.entity_id
_entity_poly.type
_entity_poly.pdbx_seq_one_letter_code
_entity_poly.pdbx_strand_id
1 'polypeptide(L)'
;MKEMIAQFIPIILFVLLLTQFDNFVTYSNTVFGKITAISIIMFYAYIDKILGLFVCALIIFYYQSDYLNYYYIPKEGSSLASTNNNSDKVTKFRDENCSNNVLKFKGVKVRHEMAEHVFPKLEYIASPCNPCDKACPVRIKLDHEDKKLFPFVSREK
;
A
#
# COMPACT_ATOMS: atom_id res chain seq x y z
N MET A 1 43.64 -9.90 13.41
CA MET A 1 42.39 -10.05 14.22
C MET A 1 41.53 -8.80 14.22
N LYS A 2 42.06 -7.58 14.45
CA LYS A 2 41.27 -6.33 14.39
C LYS A 2 40.63 -6.08 13.02
N GLU A 3 41.35 -6.36 11.93
CA GLU A 3 40.84 -6.28 10.56
C GLU A 3 39.69 -7.26 10.28
N MET A 4 39.73 -8.48 10.83
CA MET A 4 38.65 -9.45 10.65
C MET A 4 37.38 -9.02 11.39
N ILE A 5 37.49 -8.50 12.62
CA ILE A 5 36.34 -8.04 13.39
C ILE A 5 35.65 -6.85 12.70
N ALA A 6 36.43 -5.93 12.11
CA ALA A 6 35.90 -4.81 11.33
C ALA A 6 35.14 -5.25 10.07
N GLN A 7 35.53 -6.38 9.47
CA GLN A 7 34.87 -6.97 8.29
C GLN A 7 33.61 -7.78 8.65
N PHE A 8 33.51 -8.34 9.85
CA PHE A 8 32.32 -9.10 10.27
C PHE A 8 31.14 -8.20 10.71
N ILE A 9 31.42 -7.00 11.21
CA ILE A 9 30.39 -6.01 11.58
C ILE A 9 29.41 -5.69 10.43
N PRO A 10 29.87 -5.35 9.20
CA PRO A 10 28.96 -5.11 8.07
C PRO A 10 28.19 -6.36 7.66
N ILE A 11 28.77 -7.55 7.75
CA ILE A 11 28.11 -8.81 7.39
C ILE A 11 26.98 -9.12 8.38
N ILE A 12 27.23 -8.95 9.68
CA ILE A 12 26.23 -9.15 10.73
C ILE A 12 25.10 -8.12 10.62
N LEU A 13 25.45 -6.85 10.35
CA LEU A 13 24.47 -5.79 10.08
C LEU A 13 23.60 -6.14 8.86
N PHE A 14 24.20 -6.65 7.79
CA PHE A 14 23.51 -7.05 6.57
C PHE A 14 22.55 -8.23 6.82
N VAL A 15 22.96 -9.23 7.60
CA VAL A 15 22.11 -10.37 7.98
C VAL A 15 20.93 -9.94 8.88
N LEU A 16 21.16 -8.99 9.78
CA LEU A 16 20.10 -8.38 10.60
C LEU A 16 19.10 -7.58 9.76
N LEU A 17 19.59 -6.88 8.75
CA LEU A 17 18.78 -6.09 7.82
C LEU A 17 17.95 -7.00 6.90
N LEU A 18 18.50 -8.13 6.47
CA LEU A 18 17.78 -9.14 5.67
C LEU A 18 16.70 -9.88 6.46
N THR A 19 16.87 -10.07 7.77
CA THR A 19 15.89 -10.80 8.61
C THR A 19 14.70 -9.96 9.07
N GLN A 20 14.76 -8.62 8.99
CA GLN A 20 13.65 -7.71 9.35
C GLN A 20 13.01 -6.99 8.14
N PHE A 21 13.18 -7.56 6.94
CA PHE A 21 12.98 -6.89 5.66
C PHE A 21 11.60 -6.23 5.49
N ASP A 22 10.50 -6.86 5.91
CA ASP A 22 9.14 -6.38 5.61
C ASP A 22 8.84 -4.97 6.19
N ASN A 23 9.22 -4.72 7.44
CA ASN A 23 9.06 -3.41 8.06
C ASN A 23 10.12 -2.41 7.58
N PHE A 24 11.31 -2.92 7.24
CA PHE A 24 12.41 -2.11 6.74
C PHE A 24 12.13 -1.53 5.35
N VAL A 25 11.43 -2.29 4.49
CA VAL A 25 11.02 -1.87 3.15
C VAL A 25 10.14 -0.63 3.20
N THR A 26 9.09 -0.67 4.03
CA THR A 26 8.17 0.48 4.19
C THR A 26 8.89 1.70 4.74
N TYR A 27 9.84 1.51 5.66
CA TYR A 27 10.66 2.57 6.21
C TYR A 27 11.64 3.16 5.19
N SER A 28 12.27 2.34 4.36
CA SER A 28 13.28 2.75 3.37
C SER A 28 12.73 3.73 2.32
N ASN A 29 11.45 3.61 1.98
CA ASN A 29 10.77 4.51 1.04
C ASN A 29 10.47 5.90 1.60
N THR A 30 10.54 6.07 2.92
CA THR A 30 10.35 7.38 3.56
C THR A 30 11.55 8.30 3.32
N VAL A 31 11.33 9.62 3.49
CA VAL A 31 12.41 10.62 3.38
C VAL A 31 13.56 10.30 4.35
N PHE A 32 13.25 9.80 5.55
CA PHE A 32 14.25 9.38 6.52
C PHE A 32 15.04 8.15 6.05
N GLY A 33 14.37 7.17 5.44
CA GLY A 33 15.00 5.99 4.85
C GLY A 33 16.02 6.31 3.74
N LYS A 34 15.76 7.36 2.96
CA LYS A 34 16.69 7.83 1.93
C LYS A 34 17.91 8.52 2.52
N ILE A 35 17.72 9.33 3.56
CA ILE A 35 18.83 10.00 4.28
C ILE A 35 19.70 8.96 4.98
N THR A 36 19.10 7.94 5.60
CA THR A 36 19.86 6.87 6.26
C THR A 36 20.64 6.03 5.25
N ALA A 37 20.08 5.73 4.07
CA ALA A 37 20.81 5.06 2.99
C ALA A 37 22.05 5.84 2.54
N ILE A 38 21.94 7.17 2.36
CA ILE A 38 23.09 8.03 2.00
C ILE A 38 24.15 8.03 3.10
N SER A 39 23.74 8.11 4.37
CA SER A 39 24.64 8.07 5.53
C SER A 39 25.42 6.75 5.59
N ILE A 40 24.76 5.62 5.33
CA ILE A 40 25.37 4.30 5.27
C ILE A 40 26.42 4.22 4.15
N ILE A 41 26.11 4.71 2.95
CA ILE A 41 27.06 4.74 1.83
C ILE A 41 28.30 5.57 2.19
N MET A 42 28.12 6.74 2.78
CA MET A 42 29.23 7.59 3.21
C MET A 42 30.11 6.91 4.27
N PHE A 43 29.49 6.27 5.26
CA PHE A 43 30.22 5.57 6.32
C PHE A 43 31.07 4.42 5.77
N TYR A 44 30.51 3.59 4.89
CA TYR A 44 31.25 2.47 4.31
C TYR A 44 32.28 2.88 3.26
N ALA A 45 32.03 3.97 2.51
CA ALA A 45 33.01 4.56 1.61
C ALA A 45 34.20 5.20 2.34
N TYR A 46 34.00 5.66 3.59
CA TYR A 46 35.07 6.19 4.43
C TYR A 46 36.05 5.09 4.89
N ILE A 47 35.54 3.89 5.16
CA ILE A 47 36.36 2.74 5.57
C ILE A 47 37.17 2.21 4.39
N ASP A 48 36.49 1.85 3.29
CA ASP A 48 37.14 1.34 2.09
C ASP A 48 36.31 1.69 0.85
N LYS A 49 36.95 2.25 -0.18
CA LYS A 49 36.28 2.70 -1.41
C LYS A 49 35.63 1.53 -2.18
N ILE A 50 36.25 0.35 -2.17
CA ILE A 50 35.72 -0.87 -2.81
C ILE A 50 34.49 -1.38 -2.05
N LEU A 51 34.54 -1.36 -0.71
CA LEU A 51 33.41 -1.75 0.13
C LEU A 51 32.24 -0.78 -0.03
N GLY A 52 32.51 0.53 -0.02
CA GLY A 52 31.50 1.56 -0.26
C GLY A 52 30.85 1.45 -1.63
N LEU A 53 31.62 1.13 -2.67
CA LEU A 53 31.11 0.86 -4.02
C LEU A 53 30.17 -0.34 -4.03
N PHE A 54 30.56 -1.44 -3.38
CA PHE A 54 29.74 -2.65 -3.28
C PHE A 54 28.42 -2.39 -2.53
N VAL A 55 28.47 -1.69 -1.40
CA VAL A 55 27.29 -1.30 -0.63
C VAL A 55 26.37 -0.35 -1.43
N CYS A 56 26.95 0.60 -2.17
CA CYS A 56 26.20 1.49 -3.06
C CYS A 56 25.44 0.70 -4.13
N ALA A 57 26.10 -0.26 -4.79
CA ALA A 57 25.48 -1.11 -5.80
C ALA A 57 24.34 -1.96 -5.21
N LEU A 58 24.53 -2.52 -4.01
CA LEU A 58 23.49 -3.29 -3.31
C LEU A 58 22.29 -2.42 -2.94
N ILE A 59 22.50 -1.18 -2.47
CA ILE A 59 21.41 -0.25 -2.18
C ILE A 59 20.64 0.11 -3.46
N ILE A 60 21.33 0.40 -4.57
CA ILE A 60 20.68 0.67 -5.85
C ILE A 60 19.85 -0.53 -6.31
N PHE A 61 20.41 -1.74 -6.25
CA PHE A 61 19.72 -2.97 -6.60
C PHE A 61 18.48 -3.20 -5.72
N TYR A 62 18.60 -2.95 -4.42
CA TYR A 62 17.49 -3.03 -3.46
C TYR A 62 16.37 -2.04 -3.81
N TYR A 63 16.68 -0.76 -4.06
CA TYR A 63 15.68 0.24 -4.44
C TYR A 63 15.04 -0.07 -5.80
N GLN A 64 15.81 -0.65 -6.73
CA GLN A 64 15.29 -1.05 -8.04
C GLN A 64 14.37 -2.28 -7.95
N SER A 65 14.73 -3.27 -7.11
CA SER A 65 13.88 -4.42 -6.81
C SER A 65 12.57 -4.00 -6.15
N ASP A 66 12.60 -3.00 -5.27
CA ASP A 66 11.41 -2.46 -4.62
C ASP A 66 10.53 -1.64 -5.58
N TYR A 67 11.11 -0.82 -6.47
CA TYR A 67 10.34 -0.09 -7.48
C TYR A 67 9.51 -1.05 -8.37
N LEU A 68 10.09 -2.20 -8.72
CA LEU A 68 9.37 -3.26 -9.43
C LEU A 68 8.31 -3.90 -8.52
N ASN A 69 8.62 -4.23 -7.27
CA ASN A 69 7.66 -4.84 -6.36
C ASN A 69 6.47 -3.91 -6.05
N TYR A 70 6.70 -2.61 -5.80
CA TYR A 70 5.66 -1.59 -5.64
C TYR A 70 4.77 -1.45 -6.89
N TYR A 71 5.33 -1.65 -8.09
CA TYR A 71 4.59 -1.57 -9.35
C TYR A 71 3.85 -2.87 -9.72
N TYR A 72 4.42 -4.04 -9.36
CA TYR A 72 3.83 -5.37 -9.61
C TYR A 72 2.93 -5.87 -8.47
N ILE A 73 2.93 -5.23 -7.30
CA ILE A 73 1.86 -5.37 -6.31
C ILE A 73 0.65 -4.61 -6.88
N PRO A 74 -0.41 -5.29 -7.36
CA PRO A 74 -1.68 -4.61 -7.56
C PRO A 74 -2.04 -3.93 -6.24
N LYS A 75 -2.73 -2.78 -6.27
CA LYS A 75 -3.30 -2.14 -5.08
C LYS A 75 -4.31 -3.07 -4.38
N GLU A 76 -3.81 -4.08 -3.71
CA GLU A 76 -4.44 -4.96 -2.73
C GLU A 76 -3.52 -4.92 -1.52
N GLY A 77 -3.49 -3.74 -0.89
CA GLY A 77 -2.55 -3.43 0.19
C GLY A 77 -3.15 -2.41 1.15
N SER A 78 -4.33 -2.70 1.69
CA SER A 78 -4.70 -2.23 3.04
C SER A 78 -5.78 -3.13 3.65
N SER A 79 -5.50 -4.42 3.76
CA SER A 79 -6.28 -5.35 4.58
C SER A 79 -5.47 -5.81 5.79
N LEU A 80 -5.19 -4.89 6.71
CA LEU A 80 -5.26 -5.20 8.14
C LEU A 80 -5.29 -3.90 8.94
N ALA A 81 -6.35 -3.74 9.75
CA ALA A 81 -6.64 -2.60 10.64
C ALA A 81 -7.36 -1.36 10.04
N SER A 82 -8.40 -1.55 9.21
CA SER A 82 -9.68 -0.78 9.25
C SER A 82 -10.52 -1.00 7.98
N THR A 83 -11.19 -2.14 7.80
CA THR A 83 -12.21 -2.27 6.73
C THR A 83 -13.27 -3.31 7.07
N ASN A 84 -14.11 -3.02 8.07
CA ASN A 84 -15.42 -3.68 8.12
C ASN A 84 -16.51 -2.80 7.46
N ASN A 85 -16.23 -1.53 7.16
CA ASN A 85 -17.29 -0.60 6.76
C ASN A 85 -17.31 -0.21 5.28
N ASN A 86 -16.29 -0.55 4.47
CA ASN A 86 -16.23 -0.13 3.06
C ASN A 86 -16.42 -1.31 2.10
N SER A 87 -15.75 -2.44 2.36
CA SER A 87 -15.98 -3.70 1.63
C SER A 87 -17.46 -4.10 1.66
N ASP A 88 -18.09 -4.02 2.83
CA ASP A 88 -19.49 -4.40 3.02
C ASP A 88 -20.45 -3.46 2.27
N LYS A 89 -20.10 -2.16 2.16
CA LYS A 89 -20.91 -1.18 1.40
C LYS A 89 -20.79 -1.36 -0.10
N VAL A 90 -19.58 -1.66 -0.59
CA VAL A 90 -19.36 -1.94 -2.01
C VAL A 90 -20.06 -3.25 -2.39
N THR A 91 -19.98 -4.27 -1.53
CA THR A 91 -20.69 -5.54 -1.73
C THR A 91 -22.20 -5.33 -1.75
N LYS A 92 -22.76 -4.62 -0.76
CA LYS A 92 -24.19 -4.28 -0.72
C LYS A 92 -24.65 -3.50 -1.94
N PHE A 93 -23.87 -2.51 -2.38
CA PHE A 93 -24.16 -1.75 -3.61
C PHE A 93 -24.22 -2.66 -4.84
N ARG A 94 -23.26 -3.58 -4.98
CA ARG A 94 -23.23 -4.55 -6.07
C ARG A 94 -24.44 -5.48 -6.02
N ASP A 95 -24.80 -5.99 -4.86
CA ASP A 95 -25.95 -6.89 -4.72
C ASP A 95 -27.28 -6.21 -5.11
N GLU A 96 -27.43 -4.92 -4.81
CA GLU A 96 -28.64 -4.16 -5.12
C GLU A 96 -28.72 -3.69 -6.57
N ASN A 97 -27.58 -3.35 -7.20
CA ASN A 97 -27.55 -2.61 -8.46
C ASN A 97 -26.88 -3.37 -9.62
N CYS A 98 -26.28 -4.54 -9.37
CA CYS A 98 -25.67 -5.37 -10.39
C CYS A 98 -26.53 -6.60 -10.69
N SER A 99 -26.73 -6.89 -11.97
CA SER A 99 -27.33 -8.14 -12.43
C SER A 99 -26.57 -8.67 -13.63
N ASN A 100 -26.16 -9.95 -13.60
CA ASN A 100 -25.35 -10.58 -14.64
C ASN A 100 -24.07 -9.79 -14.98
N ASN A 101 -23.39 -9.28 -13.94
CA ASN A 101 -22.20 -8.43 -14.07
C ASN A 101 -22.42 -7.12 -14.83
N VAL A 102 -23.67 -6.64 -14.91
CA VAL A 102 -24.04 -5.37 -15.56
C VAL A 102 -24.71 -4.46 -14.56
N LEU A 103 -24.23 -3.21 -14.48
CA LEU A 103 -24.84 -2.17 -13.64
C LEU A 103 -26.19 -1.77 -14.22
N LYS A 104 -27.23 -1.84 -13.39
CA LYS A 104 -28.60 -1.47 -13.74
C LYS A 104 -29.14 -0.43 -12.76
N PHE A 105 -29.89 0.52 -13.29
CA PHE A 105 -30.68 1.45 -12.49
C PHE A 105 -32.12 1.40 -12.98
N LYS A 106 -33.05 1.05 -12.09
CA LYS A 106 -34.49 0.90 -12.43
C LYS A 106 -34.73 0.00 -13.64
N GLY A 107 -33.97 -1.10 -13.76
CA GLY A 107 -34.06 -2.06 -14.86
C GLY A 107 -33.33 -1.67 -16.15
N VAL A 108 -32.84 -0.44 -16.28
CA VAL A 108 -32.11 0.05 -17.45
C VAL A 108 -30.61 -0.18 -17.26
N LYS A 109 -29.92 -0.63 -18.32
CA LYS A 109 -28.47 -0.78 -18.34
C LYS A 109 -27.79 0.60 -18.29
N VAL A 110 -26.92 0.79 -17.30
CA VAL A 110 -26.14 2.02 -17.13
C VAL A 110 -24.74 1.79 -17.70
N ARG A 111 -24.24 2.75 -18.48
CA ARG A 111 -22.86 2.75 -18.95
C ARG A 111 -21.94 3.28 -17.86
N HIS A 112 -20.73 2.76 -17.79
CA HIS A 112 -19.76 3.05 -16.72
C HIS A 112 -19.41 4.53 -16.62
N GLU A 113 -19.31 5.22 -17.76
CA GLU A 113 -19.09 6.67 -17.87
C GLU A 113 -20.22 7.52 -17.26
N MET A 114 -21.45 7.00 -17.23
CA MET A 114 -22.61 7.69 -16.66
C MET A 114 -22.88 7.28 -15.21
N ALA A 115 -22.13 6.31 -14.67
CA ALA A 115 -22.44 5.70 -13.39
C ALA A 115 -22.34 6.68 -12.22
N GLU A 116 -21.37 7.60 -12.21
CA GLU A 116 -21.25 8.62 -11.15
C GLU A 116 -22.40 9.64 -11.18
N HIS A 117 -22.97 9.91 -12.35
CA HIS A 117 -24.14 10.78 -12.48
C HIS A 117 -25.44 10.09 -12.07
N VAL A 118 -25.58 8.80 -12.37
CA VAL A 118 -26.76 8.00 -11.99
C VAL A 118 -26.71 7.59 -10.52
N PHE A 119 -25.51 7.35 -9.99
CA PHE A 119 -25.25 6.99 -8.61
C PHE A 119 -24.28 8.00 -7.97
N PRO A 120 -24.79 9.13 -7.44
CA PRO A 120 -23.95 10.19 -6.86
C PRO A 120 -23.05 9.74 -5.69
N LYS A 121 -23.39 8.61 -5.08
CA LYS A 121 -22.63 7.98 -4.00
C LYS A 121 -21.45 7.16 -4.51
N LEU A 122 -21.41 6.81 -5.79
CA LEU A 122 -20.36 6.01 -6.40
C LEU A 122 -19.22 6.93 -6.89
N GLU A 123 -17.98 6.55 -6.59
CA GLU A 123 -16.78 7.26 -7.03
C GLU A 123 -15.74 6.26 -7.56
N TYR A 124 -15.22 6.51 -8.76
CA TYR A 124 -14.15 5.69 -9.32
C TYR A 124 -12.79 6.08 -8.71
N ILE A 125 -11.98 5.08 -8.33
CA ILE A 125 -10.63 5.31 -7.82
C ILE A 125 -9.63 5.53 -8.99
N ALA A 126 -9.96 5.02 -10.17
CA ALA A 126 -9.12 5.06 -11.36
C ALA A 126 -9.97 5.47 -12.59
N SER A 127 -9.73 4.86 -13.75
CA SER A 127 -10.57 5.07 -14.93
C SER A 127 -11.98 4.50 -14.74
N PRO A 128 -13.00 5.07 -15.39
CA PRO A 128 -14.35 4.52 -15.40
C PRO A 128 -14.33 3.07 -15.90
N CYS A 129 -14.71 2.16 -15.02
CA CYS A 129 -14.76 0.72 -15.27
C CYS A 129 -16.09 0.15 -14.80
N ASN A 130 -16.31 -1.15 -14.99
CA ASN A 130 -17.55 -1.77 -14.54
C ASN A 130 -17.61 -1.94 -13.02
N PRO A 131 -18.46 -1.20 -12.27
CA PRO A 131 -18.49 -1.31 -10.80
C PRO A 131 -18.88 -2.71 -10.31
N CYS A 132 -19.55 -3.49 -11.15
CA CYS A 132 -19.94 -4.88 -10.86
C CYS A 132 -18.77 -5.87 -10.99
N ASP A 133 -17.67 -5.47 -11.63
CA ASP A 133 -16.46 -6.27 -11.74
C ASP A 133 -15.65 -6.17 -10.44
N LYS A 134 -15.19 -7.31 -9.93
CA LYS A 134 -14.33 -7.37 -8.73
C LYS A 134 -13.01 -6.63 -8.94
N ALA A 135 -12.50 -6.62 -10.18
CA ALA A 135 -11.27 -5.92 -10.55
C ALA A 135 -11.45 -4.39 -10.68
N CYS A 136 -12.68 -3.86 -10.62
CA CYS A 136 -12.94 -2.43 -10.74
C CYS A 136 -12.93 -1.75 -9.36
N PRO A 137 -11.97 -0.85 -9.08
CA PRO A 137 -11.83 -0.22 -7.78
C PRO A 137 -12.79 0.99 -7.65
N VAL A 138 -13.85 0.83 -6.85
CA VAL A 138 -14.88 1.86 -6.59
C VAL A 138 -15.00 2.20 -5.10
N ARG A 139 -15.46 3.41 -4.78
CA ARG A 139 -15.79 3.87 -3.42
C ARG A 139 -17.24 4.29 -3.34
N ILE A 140 -17.87 4.00 -2.20
CA ILE A 140 -19.22 4.47 -1.89
C ILE A 140 -19.11 5.58 -0.83
N LYS A 141 -19.42 6.82 -1.21
CA LYS A 141 -19.49 7.98 -0.32
C LYS A 141 -20.59 7.74 0.72
N LEU A 142 -20.25 8.00 1.98
CA LEU A 142 -21.18 7.96 3.09
C LEU A 142 -22.04 9.22 3.09
N ASP A 143 -23.35 9.06 3.20
CA ASP A 143 -24.19 10.17 3.60
C ASP A 143 -23.89 10.54 5.06
N HIS A 144 -23.99 11.83 5.38
CA HIS A 144 -23.78 12.36 6.72
C HIS A 144 -24.76 11.80 7.79
N GLU A 145 -25.79 11.05 7.40
CA GLU A 145 -26.85 10.57 8.29
C GLU A 145 -26.53 9.27 9.06
N ASP A 146 -25.53 8.48 8.62
CA ASP A 146 -25.16 7.20 9.26
C ASP A 146 -24.29 7.37 10.53
N LYS A 147 -24.04 8.60 11.00
CA LYS A 147 -23.25 8.86 12.22
C LYS A 147 -24.02 8.63 13.51
N LYS A 148 -25.24 8.09 13.46
CA LYS A 148 -26.01 7.73 14.66
C LYS A 148 -25.84 6.26 14.99
N LEU A 149 -25.27 6.04 16.18
CA LEU A 149 -25.17 4.78 16.94
C LEU A 149 -23.81 4.07 16.93
N PHE A 150 -22.77 4.76 17.38
CA PHE A 150 -21.75 4.08 18.20
C PHE A 150 -22.17 4.21 19.67
N PRO A 151 -22.41 3.11 20.42
CA PRO A 151 -22.54 3.20 21.87
C PRO A 151 -21.17 3.59 22.44
N PHE A 152 -21.10 4.70 23.17
CA PHE A 152 -19.94 5.04 23.98
C PHE A 152 -19.82 3.99 25.09
N VAL A 153 -18.84 3.10 24.99
CA VAL A 153 -18.41 2.29 26.13
C VAL A 153 -17.56 3.21 27.01
N SER A 154 -18.18 3.75 28.05
CA SER A 154 -17.50 4.45 29.15
C SER A 154 -16.58 3.46 29.86
N ARG A 155 -15.27 3.69 29.82
CA ARG A 155 -14.33 3.07 30.76
C ARG A 155 -14.38 3.87 32.07
N GLU A 156 -15.00 3.30 33.09
CA GLU A 156 -14.78 3.73 34.49
C GLU A 156 -13.42 3.26 34.99
N LYS A 157 -12.89 4.04 35.92
CA LYS A 157 -11.50 4.14 36.36
C LYS A 157 -11.21 3.19 37.52
#